data_AF-A0A8E5MED9-F1
#
_entry.id   AF-A0A8E5MED9-F1
#
_cell.length_a   1.000
_cell.length_b   1.000
_cell.length_c   1.000
_cell.angle_alpha   90.00
_cell.angle_beta   90.00
_cell.angle_gamma   90.00
#
_symmetry.space_group_name_H-M   'P 1'
#
loop_
_entity.id
_entity.type
_entity.pdbx_description
1 polymer ?
#
loop_
_entity_poly.entity_id
_entity_poly.type
_entity_poly.pdbx_seq_one_letter_code
_entity_poly.pdbx_strand_id
1 'polypeptide(L)'
;MKVANMGAPRLIPSQYGYEAKMDVTDRRFWMFYIRNWCPGRSVLEGTNLWLKDFAQMHKSVGVRAAIQSLAGIYIYDYQPLDSIRSRVNERFSQAEERLTALLNDPKTYRDEAQANELISIAVILSMQDVKQALPTIL
;
A
#
# COMPACT_ATOMS: atom_id res chain seq x y z
N MET A 1 -30.91 -40.73 -12.43
CA MET A 1 -30.43 -39.33 -12.44
C MET A 1 -29.04 -39.28 -11.80
N LYS A 2 -27.97 -39.05 -12.59
CA LYS A 2 -26.62 -38.83 -12.05
C LYS A 2 -26.44 -37.33 -11.84
N VAL A 3 -26.25 -36.91 -10.59
CA VAL A 3 -25.91 -35.53 -10.25
C VAL A 3 -24.44 -35.33 -10.63
N ALA A 4 -24.19 -34.49 -11.63
CA ALA A 4 -22.84 -34.11 -12.01
C ALA A 4 -22.20 -33.33 -10.86
N ASN A 5 -21.12 -33.87 -10.30
CA ASN A 5 -20.33 -33.21 -9.27
C ASN A 5 -19.51 -32.10 -9.95
N MET A 6 -20.09 -30.90 -10.07
CA MET A 6 -19.38 -29.72 -10.55
C MET A 6 -18.37 -29.31 -9.47
N GLY A 7 -17.12 -29.77 -9.62
CA GLY A 7 -16.00 -29.25 -8.84
C GLY A 7 -15.90 -27.72 -8.97
N ALA A 8 -15.33 -27.07 -7.94
CA ALA A 8 -15.26 -25.61 -7.85
C ALA A 8 -14.79 -24.95 -9.17
N PRO A 9 -15.40 -23.82 -9.60
CA PRO A 9 -15.13 -23.21 -10.91
C PRO A 9 -13.65 -22.91 -11.11
N ARG A 10 -13.02 -23.53 -12.11
CA ARG A 10 -11.56 -23.45 -12.35
C ARG A 10 -11.10 -22.29 -13.26
N LEU A 11 -11.99 -21.34 -13.59
CA LEU A 11 -11.73 -20.32 -14.62
C LEU A 11 -11.69 -18.88 -14.08
N ILE A 12 -11.75 -18.69 -12.77
CA ILE A 12 -11.75 -17.35 -12.19
C ILE A 12 -10.29 -16.95 -11.89
N PRO A 13 -9.76 -15.86 -12.47
CA PRO A 13 -8.42 -15.37 -12.14
C PRO A 13 -8.27 -15.13 -10.64
N SER A 14 -7.08 -15.36 -10.10
CA SER A 14 -6.80 -15.23 -8.65
C SER A 14 -7.11 -13.85 -8.07
N GLN A 15 -7.26 -12.82 -8.92
CA GLN A 15 -7.57 -11.45 -8.53
C GLN A 15 -9.03 -11.02 -8.83
N TYR A 16 -9.89 -11.92 -9.29
CA TYR A 16 -11.29 -11.59 -9.57
C TYR A 16 -12.04 -11.20 -8.29
N GLY A 17 -12.81 -10.11 -8.35
CA GLY A 17 -13.58 -9.60 -7.21
C GLY A 17 -12.76 -8.78 -6.19
N TYR A 18 -11.44 -8.70 -6.32
CA TYR A 18 -10.65 -7.79 -5.50
C TYR A 18 -10.68 -6.37 -6.06
N GLU A 19 -11.06 -5.41 -5.21
CA GLU A 19 -11.10 -3.99 -5.59
C GLU A 19 -9.69 -3.39 -5.80
N ALA A 20 -8.68 -3.94 -5.11
CA ALA A 20 -7.27 -3.63 -5.32
C ALA A 20 -6.50 -4.87 -5.75
N LYS A 21 -5.89 -4.79 -6.94
CA LYS A 21 -5.03 -5.85 -7.49
C LYS A 21 -3.65 -5.76 -6.85
N MET A 22 -3.22 -6.86 -6.25
CA MET A 22 -1.92 -7.02 -5.58
C MET A 22 -1.39 -8.41 -5.90
N ASP A 23 -0.12 -8.49 -6.29
CA ASP A 23 0.58 -9.78 -6.38
C ASP A 23 0.90 -10.37 -5.00
N VAL A 24 1.62 -11.48 -4.98
CA VAL A 24 1.95 -12.21 -3.74
C VAL A 24 2.79 -11.37 -2.78
N THR A 25 3.79 -10.64 -3.27
CA THR A 25 4.68 -9.81 -2.43
C THR A 25 3.94 -8.60 -1.89
N ASP A 26 3.22 -7.90 -2.77
CA ASP A 26 2.38 -6.76 -2.40
C ASP A 26 1.31 -7.13 -1.37
N ARG A 27 0.72 -8.32 -1.51
CA ARG A 27 -0.27 -8.83 -0.56
C ARG A 27 0.36 -9.15 0.79
N ARG A 28 1.61 -9.61 0.81
CA ARG A 28 2.36 -9.78 2.07
C ARG A 28 2.61 -8.43 2.74
N PHE A 29 3.02 -7.41 1.98
CA PHE A 29 3.20 -6.04 2.49
C PHE A 29 1.89 -5.49 3.06
N TRP A 30 0.79 -5.67 2.33
CA TRP A 30 -0.55 -5.28 2.78
C TRP A 30 -0.97 -6.00 4.06
N MET A 31 -0.80 -7.32 4.15
CA MET A 31 -1.12 -8.06 5.36
C MET A 31 -0.27 -7.61 6.55
N PHE A 32 1.01 -7.31 6.33
CA PHE A 32 1.87 -6.78 7.38
C PHE A 32 1.39 -5.42 7.87
N TYR A 33 1.02 -4.52 6.96
CA TYR A 33 0.46 -3.22 7.28
C TYR A 33 -0.77 -3.35 8.20
N ILE A 34 -1.76 -4.13 7.77
CA ILE A 34 -3.01 -4.30 8.51
C ILE A 34 -2.80 -4.98 9.87
N ARG A 35 -1.95 -6.02 9.92
CA ARG A 35 -1.82 -6.88 11.11
C ARG A 35 -0.77 -6.43 12.12
N ASN A 36 0.20 -5.61 11.71
CA ASN A 36 1.32 -5.21 12.56
C ASN A 36 1.45 -3.70 12.64
N TRP A 37 1.48 -3.01 11.50
CA TRP A 37 1.66 -1.54 11.48
C TRP A 37 0.48 -0.82 12.12
N CYS A 38 -0.73 -1.06 11.62
CA CYS A 38 -1.95 -0.38 12.10
C CYS A 38 -2.17 -0.55 13.61
N PRO A 39 -2.19 -1.78 14.18
CA PRO A 39 -2.37 -1.93 15.64
C PRO A 39 -1.15 -1.47 16.44
N GLY A 40 0.06 -1.49 15.87
CA GLY A 40 1.28 -1.05 16.56
C GLY A 40 1.41 0.47 16.76
N ARG A 41 0.59 1.27 16.06
CA ARG A 41 0.67 2.75 16.08
C ARG A 41 -0.57 3.46 16.65
N SER A 42 -1.62 2.72 17.01
CA SER A 42 -2.79 3.27 17.72
C SER A 42 -3.27 2.32 18.79
N VAL A 43 -3.40 2.82 20.02
CA VAL A 43 -3.95 2.05 21.16
C VAL A 43 -5.47 1.96 21.08
N LEU A 44 -6.12 2.98 20.50
CA LEU A 44 -7.57 3.05 20.38
C LEU A 44 -7.98 2.55 18.99
N GLU A 45 -8.65 1.41 18.95
CA GLU A 45 -9.11 0.79 17.68
C GLU A 45 -10.15 1.66 16.96
N GLY A 46 -11.03 2.32 17.72
CA GLY A 46 -12.10 3.16 17.18
C GLY A 46 -11.59 4.40 16.43
N THR A 47 -10.38 4.86 16.72
CA THR A 47 -9.76 6.05 16.12
C THR A 47 -8.44 5.73 15.43
N ASN A 48 -8.25 4.48 15.02
CA ASN A 48 -7.02 4.05 14.36
C ASN A 48 -6.96 4.58 12.92
N LEU A 49 -6.38 5.77 12.75
CA LEU A 49 -6.19 6.45 11.46
C LEU A 49 -5.58 5.55 10.38
N TRP A 50 -4.60 4.73 10.75
CA TRP A 50 -3.90 3.83 9.83
C TRP A 50 -4.83 2.79 9.21
N LEU A 51 -5.81 2.30 9.99
CA LEU A 51 -6.74 1.26 9.56
C LEU A 51 -8.05 1.82 9.01
N LYS A 52 -8.61 2.84 9.67
CA LYS A 52 -9.96 3.35 9.39
C LYS A 52 -9.95 4.35 8.25
N ASP A 53 -8.85 5.06 8.04
CA ASP A 53 -8.76 6.11 7.04
C ASP A 53 -7.81 5.68 5.91
N PHE A 54 -6.52 5.51 6.20
CA PHE A 54 -5.53 5.23 5.16
C PHE A 54 -5.73 3.87 4.48
N ALA A 55 -6.01 2.80 5.23
CA ALA A 55 -6.23 1.49 4.62
C ALA A 55 -7.49 1.47 3.73
N GLN A 56 -8.53 2.24 4.04
CA GLN A 56 -9.73 2.30 3.20
C GLN A 56 -9.40 2.89 1.81
N MET A 57 -8.41 3.76 1.73
CA MET A 57 -7.95 4.41 0.50
C MET A 57 -7.06 3.54 -0.39
N HIS A 58 -6.86 2.25 -0.07
CA HIS A 58 -6.03 1.31 -0.84
C HIS A 58 -6.43 1.10 -2.32
N LYS A 59 -7.57 1.63 -2.76
CA LYS A 59 -7.95 1.68 -4.17
C LYS A 59 -7.11 2.70 -4.94
N SER A 60 -6.71 3.80 -4.30
CA SER A 60 -5.72 4.72 -4.87
C SER A 60 -4.40 3.97 -5.04
N VAL A 61 -3.86 4.01 -6.26
CA VAL A 61 -2.58 3.39 -6.58
C VAL A 61 -1.46 4.07 -5.78
N GLY A 62 -1.48 5.40 -5.64
CA GLY A 62 -0.48 6.15 -4.88
C GLY A 62 -0.51 5.81 -3.39
N VAL A 63 -1.69 5.84 -2.76
CA VAL A 63 -1.82 5.51 -1.33
C VAL A 63 -1.44 4.05 -1.09
N ARG A 64 -1.89 3.13 -1.95
CA ARG A 64 -1.51 1.72 -1.85
C ARG A 64 -0.01 1.52 -2.00
N ALA A 65 0.63 2.19 -2.95
CA ALA A 65 2.07 2.11 -3.16
C ALA A 65 2.83 2.67 -1.94
N ALA A 66 2.39 3.80 -1.37
CA ALA A 66 2.97 4.36 -0.15
C ALA A 66 2.87 3.38 1.04
N ILE A 67 1.69 2.77 1.25
CA ILE A 67 1.47 1.74 2.28
C ILE A 67 2.40 0.55 2.08
N GLN A 68 2.50 0.06 0.84
CA GLN A 68 3.31 -1.11 0.50
C GLN A 68 4.80 -0.84 0.66
N SER A 69 5.27 0.37 0.27
CA SER A 69 6.64 0.82 0.50
C SER A 69 6.94 0.86 1.99
N LEU A 70 6.10 1.52 2.79
CA LEU A 70 6.26 1.61 4.25
C LEU A 70 6.31 0.22 4.89
N ALA A 71 5.32 -0.64 4.63
CA ALA A 71 5.30 -1.98 5.21
C ALA A 71 6.46 -2.85 4.74
N GLY A 72 6.86 -2.72 3.48
CA GLY A 72 7.96 -3.48 2.91
C GLY A 72 9.32 -3.09 3.49
N ILE A 73 9.55 -1.82 3.84
CA ILE A 73 10.74 -1.38 4.57
C ILE A 73 10.86 -2.13 5.91
N TYR A 74 9.79 -2.14 6.70
CA TYR A 74 9.77 -2.87 7.97
C TYR A 74 10.02 -4.36 7.79
N ILE A 75 9.45 -4.98 6.76
CA ILE A 75 9.73 -6.39 6.46
C ILE A 75 11.20 -6.59 6.08
N TYR A 76 11.77 -5.68 5.29
CA TYR A 76 13.15 -5.74 4.84
C TYR A 76 14.14 -5.69 6.01
N ASP A 77 13.85 -4.93 7.07
CA ASP A 77 14.67 -4.90 8.30
C ASP A 77 14.82 -6.27 8.96
N TYR A 78 13.77 -7.11 8.89
CA TYR A 78 13.81 -8.47 9.42
C TYR A 78 14.27 -9.50 8.38
N GLN A 79 14.06 -9.22 7.10
CA GLN A 79 14.35 -10.12 5.99
C GLN A 79 14.99 -9.34 4.82
N PRO A 80 16.31 -9.10 4.85
CA PRO A 80 17.01 -8.21 3.92
C PRO A 80 17.28 -8.88 2.56
N LEU A 81 16.22 -9.29 1.85
CA LEU A 81 16.32 -9.86 0.51
C LEU A 81 16.27 -8.76 -0.55
N ASP A 82 17.11 -8.89 -1.58
CA ASP A 82 17.14 -7.93 -2.70
C ASP A 82 15.81 -7.84 -3.44
N SER A 83 15.05 -8.93 -3.54
CA SER A 83 13.72 -8.92 -4.14
C SER A 83 12.73 -8.05 -3.37
N ILE A 84 12.84 -8.01 -2.04
CA ILE A 84 12.03 -7.14 -1.18
C ILE A 84 12.50 -5.70 -1.34
N ARG A 85 13.82 -5.46 -1.32
CA ARG A 85 14.42 -4.14 -1.56
C ARG A 85 13.93 -3.52 -2.87
N SER A 86 14.08 -4.25 -3.98
CA SER A 86 13.69 -3.77 -5.31
C SER A 86 12.20 -3.47 -5.38
N ARG A 87 11.34 -4.31 -4.80
CA ARG A 87 9.89 -4.07 -4.78
C ARG A 87 9.52 -2.87 -3.91
N VAL A 88 10.17 -2.68 -2.76
CA VAL A 88 9.99 -1.50 -1.90
C VAL A 88 10.32 -0.21 -2.64
N ASN A 89 11.46 -0.18 -3.34
CA ASN A 89 11.89 0.98 -4.12
C ASN A 89 10.93 1.28 -5.28
N GLU A 90 10.44 0.24 -5.96
CA GLU A 90 9.42 0.40 -7.01
C GLU A 90 8.13 1.03 -6.45
N ARG A 91 7.65 0.55 -5.30
CA ARG A 91 6.45 1.10 -4.64
C ARG A 91 6.69 2.52 -4.12
N PHE A 92 7.88 2.81 -3.62
CA PHE A 92 8.27 4.16 -3.21
C PHE A 92 8.20 5.12 -4.41
N SER A 93 8.87 4.78 -5.51
CA SER A 93 8.90 5.59 -6.73
C SER A 93 7.50 5.85 -7.29
N GLN A 94 6.61 4.84 -7.29
CA GLN A 94 5.22 5.02 -7.72
C GLN A 94 4.42 5.97 -6.80
N ALA A 95 4.66 5.91 -5.49
CA ALA A 95 4.02 6.80 -4.53
C ALA A 95 4.53 8.25 -4.69
N GLU A 96 5.84 8.42 -4.86
CA GLU A 96 6.49 9.71 -5.08
C GLU A 96 6.05 10.37 -6.40
N GLU A 97 5.97 9.59 -7.49
CA GLU A 97 5.46 10.07 -8.77
C GLU A 97 4.02 10.58 -8.63
N ARG A 98 3.15 9.82 -7.95
CA ARG A 98 1.76 10.24 -7.72
C ARG A 98 1.67 11.48 -6.83
N LEU A 99 2.47 11.55 -5.76
CA LEU A 99 2.54 12.71 -4.88
C LEU A 99 2.96 13.96 -5.66
N THR A 100 4.01 13.83 -6.48
CA THR A 100 4.52 14.92 -7.33
C THR A 100 3.47 15.38 -8.33
N ALA A 101 2.75 14.46 -8.97
CA ALA A 101 1.66 14.81 -9.88
C ALA A 101 0.53 15.58 -9.17
N LEU A 102 0.13 15.15 -7.97
CA LEU A 102 -0.90 15.82 -7.18
C LEU A 102 -0.46 17.22 -6.72
N LEU A 103 0.80 17.38 -6.30
CA LEU A 103 1.35 18.68 -5.89
C LEU A 103 1.41 19.69 -7.05
N ASN A 104 1.65 19.22 -8.27
CA ASN A 104 1.78 20.07 -9.45
C ASN A 104 0.45 20.35 -10.16
N ASP A 105 -0.66 19.70 -9.78
CA ASP A 105 -1.98 19.96 -10.36
C ASP A 105 -2.75 21.01 -9.53
N PRO A 106 -3.03 22.22 -10.08
CA PRO A 106 -3.83 23.23 -9.40
C PRO A 106 -5.28 22.82 -9.14
N LYS A 107 -5.76 21.67 -9.63
CA LYS A 107 -7.09 21.15 -9.31
C LYS A 107 -7.10 20.38 -8.00
N THR A 108 -5.96 19.85 -7.56
CA THR A 108 -5.85 19.03 -6.35
C THR A 108 -6.41 19.73 -5.11
N TYR A 109 -6.13 21.02 -4.93
CA TYR A 109 -6.63 21.78 -3.76
C TYR A 109 -8.13 22.12 -3.83
N ARG A 110 -8.79 21.88 -4.98
CA ARG A 110 -10.22 22.12 -5.19
C ARG A 110 -11.04 20.81 -5.19
N ASP A 111 -10.36 19.67 -5.27
CA ASP A 111 -10.96 18.34 -5.25
C ASP A 111 -10.60 17.65 -3.93
N GLU A 112 -11.60 17.44 -3.07
CA GLU A 112 -11.42 16.83 -1.75
C GLU A 112 -10.82 15.42 -1.81
N ALA A 113 -11.19 14.61 -2.81
CA ALA A 113 -10.68 13.25 -2.94
C ALA A 113 -9.18 13.27 -3.31
N GLN A 114 -8.78 14.18 -4.21
CA GLN A 114 -7.37 14.35 -4.57
C GLN A 114 -6.55 14.97 -3.44
N ALA A 115 -7.12 15.94 -2.70
CA ALA A 115 -6.48 16.52 -1.52
C ALA A 115 -6.26 15.46 -0.43
N ASN A 116 -7.27 14.62 -0.15
CA ASN A 116 -7.15 13.51 0.79
C ASN A 116 -6.13 12.47 0.33
N GLU A 117 -6.08 12.17 -0.97
CA GLU A 117 -5.06 11.28 -1.55
C GLU A 117 -3.65 11.84 -1.33
N LEU A 118 -3.44 13.13 -1.65
CA LEU A 118 -2.17 13.82 -1.48
C LEU A 118 -1.72 13.79 -0.02
N ILE A 119 -2.60 14.18 0.92
CA ILE A 119 -2.29 14.21 2.35
C ILE A 119 -1.94 12.82 2.85
N SER A 120 -2.72 11.80 2.44
CA SER A 120 -2.47 10.42 2.85
C SER A 120 -1.10 9.92 2.38
N ILE A 121 -0.76 10.13 1.11
CA ILE A 121 0.55 9.75 0.57
C ILE A 121 1.67 10.47 1.32
N ALA A 122 1.54 11.79 1.51
CA ALA A 122 2.54 12.59 2.20
C ALA A 122 2.77 12.12 3.64
N VAL A 123 1.70 11.85 4.40
CA VAL A 123 1.78 11.35 5.78
C VAL A 123 2.41 9.95 5.83
N ILE A 124 2.01 9.04 4.94
CA ILE A 124 2.56 7.68 4.93
C ILE A 124 4.05 7.70 4.59
N LEU A 125 4.47 8.46 3.57
CA LEU A 125 5.88 8.56 3.19
C LEU A 125 6.72 9.27 4.25
N SER A 126 6.17 10.26 4.97
CA SER A 126 6.90 10.92 6.06
C SER A 126 7.20 10.01 7.26
N MET A 127 6.52 8.86 7.37
CA MET A 127 6.81 7.87 8.41
C MET A 127 7.99 6.97 8.10
N GLN A 128 8.51 7.02 6.87
CA GLN A 128 9.73 6.32 6.50
C GLN A 128 10.90 7.15 7.04
N ASP A 129 11.67 6.59 7.97
CA ASP A 129 12.83 7.30 8.51
C ASP A 129 13.80 7.69 7.39
N VAL A 130 14.31 8.92 7.42
CA VAL A 130 15.29 9.49 6.46
C VAL A 130 16.57 8.64 6.34
N LYS A 131 16.80 7.70 7.26
CA LYS A 131 17.98 6.81 7.26
C LYS A 131 17.90 5.64 6.28
N GLN A 132 16.74 5.41 5.65
CA GLN A 132 16.52 4.28 4.76
C GLN A 132 16.20 4.69 3.33
N ALA A 133 16.80 5.78 2.88
CA ALA A 133 17.33 5.81 1.54
C ALA A 133 18.34 4.66 1.43
N LEU A 134 17.83 3.45 1.15
CA LEU A 134 18.58 2.34 0.58
C LEU A 134 19.60 2.93 -0.42
N PRO A 135 20.87 2.48 -0.45
CA PRO A 135 21.98 3.19 -1.10
C PRO A 135 21.84 3.31 -2.64
N THR A 136 20.81 4.00 -3.12
CA THR A 136 20.39 4.16 -4.51
C THR A 136 19.37 5.30 -4.65
N ILE A 137 19.59 6.42 -3.95
CA ILE A 137 19.12 7.75 -4.39
C ILE A 137 20.31 8.70 -4.30
N LEU A 138 21.30 8.46 -5.18
CA LEU A 138 22.25 9.42 -5.74
C LEU A 138 22.59 8.93 -7.16
#